data_AF-A0A6P1Y0T8-F1
#
_entry.id   AF-A0A6P1Y0T8-F1
#
_cell.length_a   1.000
_cell.length_b   1.000
_cell.length_c   1.000
_cell.angle_alpha   90.00
_cell.angle_beta   90.00
_cell.angle_gamma   90.00
#
_symmetry.space_group_name_H-M   'P 1'
#
loop_
_entity.id
_entity.type
_entity.pdbx_description
1 polymer ?
#
loop_
_entity_poly.entity_id
_entity_poly.type
_entity_poly.pdbx_seq_one_letter_code
_entity_poly.pdbx_strand_id
1 'polypeptide(L)'
;MVTMATSACSKKYAYRKRLITTLFCCFLPLILLYAETSTSDEADWSETEWDADELFIPIEQFAGRPVVDMAGILTLSEQQEIAARFTEFSESLKTDASVVLVADTGDLTAEAYADDFFDYGGYGYGEDRDGILLLIVTGYGDGSGRKAHISTSGKRTINTVTDSRIDDLLDALIDGGAADGNYAAGINAYIDKLHTIIQSPEQAAAAKLKSSLLFALGTGVFVFLISFLILLKRYKIAGAKPYYDRAKQTQVRFASTNDPLISTNTISTVRPKSNSSGSSGSSTHTSSSGRSHGGGGRSF
;
A
#
# COMPACT_ATOMS: atom_id res chain seq x y z
N MET A 1 -59.04 -12.73 -36.64
CA MET A 1 -58.62 -12.42 -38.02
C MET A 1 -57.84 -11.12 -37.96
N VAL A 2 -56.50 -11.20 -37.99
CA VAL A 2 -55.66 -11.00 -39.19
C VAL A 2 -55.62 -9.52 -39.58
N THR A 3 -54.50 -8.82 -39.85
CA THR A 3 -53.05 -8.96 -39.67
C THR A 3 -52.48 -7.64 -40.25
N MET A 4 -51.55 -7.05 -39.52
CA MET A 4 -50.43 -6.15 -39.91
C MET A 4 -50.63 -4.98 -40.88
N ALA A 5 -50.28 -3.82 -40.32
CA ALA A 5 -49.96 -2.57 -40.98
C ALA A 5 -48.64 -2.62 -41.77
N THR A 6 -48.56 -1.70 -42.72
CA THR A 6 -47.54 -1.50 -43.73
C THR A 6 -46.22 -0.93 -43.20
N SER A 7 -45.13 -1.29 -43.89
CA SER A 7 -43.74 -0.95 -43.59
C SER A 7 -43.42 0.51 -43.92
N ALA A 8 -42.78 1.21 -42.98
CA ALA A 8 -42.27 2.57 -43.13
C ALA A 8 -40.78 2.58 -43.50
N CYS A 9 -40.48 3.34 -44.55
CA CYS A 9 -39.21 3.54 -45.22
C CYS A 9 -38.13 4.14 -44.30
N SER A 10 -36.95 3.49 -44.25
CA SER A 10 -35.72 4.02 -43.64
C SER A 10 -34.80 4.59 -44.71
N LYS A 11 -34.58 5.91 -44.71
CA LYS A 11 -33.46 6.58 -45.41
C LYS A 11 -32.92 7.74 -44.56
N LYS A 12 -32.11 7.40 -43.55
CA LYS A 12 -31.21 8.33 -42.86
C LYS A 12 -29.78 7.81 -42.88
N TYR A 13 -29.18 7.72 -44.07
CA TYR A 13 -27.76 7.41 -44.24
C TYR A 13 -27.19 8.20 -45.43
N ALA A 14 -26.95 9.50 -45.24
CA ALA A 14 -26.27 10.33 -46.24
C ALA A 14 -25.52 11.56 -45.67
N TYR A 15 -25.10 11.55 -44.40
CA TYR A 15 -24.45 12.74 -43.80
C TYR A 15 -23.22 12.48 -42.92
N ARG A 16 -22.62 11.28 -42.94
CA ARG A 16 -21.42 10.96 -42.13
C ARG A 16 -20.09 10.85 -42.91
N LYS A 17 -20.11 10.97 -44.24
CA LYS A 17 -18.89 10.80 -45.08
C LYS A 17 -18.24 12.10 -45.58
N ARG A 18 -18.81 13.28 -45.32
CA ARG A 18 -18.24 14.58 -45.76
C ARG A 18 -17.55 15.40 -44.66
N LEU A 19 -17.59 14.96 -43.39
CA LEU A 19 -16.96 15.67 -42.28
C LEU A 19 -15.52 15.18 -41.99
N ILE A 20 -15.13 14.01 -42.48
CA ILE A 20 -13.81 13.41 -42.19
C ILE A 20 -12.75 13.82 -43.23
N THR A 21 -13.16 14.24 -44.42
CA THR A 21 -12.22 14.57 -45.51
C THR A 21 -11.77 16.03 -45.51
N THR A 22 -12.42 16.93 -44.75
CA THR A 22 -12.04 18.35 -44.67
C THR A 22 -11.15 18.71 -43.48
N LEU A 23 -10.99 17.81 -42.49
CA LEU A 23 -10.09 18.01 -41.36
C LEU A 23 -8.66 17.47 -41.59
N PHE A 24 -8.46 16.69 -42.66
CA PHE A 24 -7.15 16.11 -43.02
C PHE A 24 -6.34 16.97 -44.02
N CYS A 25 -6.88 18.12 -44.45
CA CYS A 25 -6.20 19.04 -45.39
C CYS A 25 -5.69 20.34 -44.73
N CYS A 26 -5.76 20.48 -43.40
CA CYS A 26 -5.29 21.68 -42.69
C CYS A 26 -4.06 21.45 -41.78
N PHE A 27 -3.52 20.24 -41.70
CA PHE A 27 -2.34 19.91 -40.86
C PHE A 27 -1.09 19.52 -41.65
N LEU A 28 -1.07 19.80 -42.96
CA LEU A 28 0.04 19.43 -43.85
C LEU A 28 0.72 20.64 -44.52
N PRO A 29 0.98 21.74 -43.77
CA PRO A 29 2.16 22.55 -44.09
C PRO A 29 2.97 23.06 -42.87
N LEU A 30 2.97 22.36 -41.72
CA LEU A 30 3.75 22.80 -40.52
C LEU A 30 4.95 21.88 -40.17
N ILE A 31 5.47 21.10 -41.12
CA ILE A 31 6.69 20.27 -40.94
C ILE A 31 7.65 20.44 -42.13
N LEU A 32 7.80 21.67 -42.63
CA LEU A 32 8.85 22.01 -43.61
C LEU A 32 9.38 23.44 -43.36
N LEU A 33 9.75 23.71 -42.12
CA LEU A 33 10.56 24.89 -41.81
C LEU A 33 11.41 24.62 -40.56
N TYR A 34 12.37 23.70 -40.66
CA TYR A 34 13.61 23.68 -39.86
C TYR A 34 14.57 22.63 -40.47
N ALA A 35 15.11 23.00 -41.63
CA ALA A 35 16.39 22.56 -42.20
C ALA A 35 17.04 23.89 -42.60
N GLU A 36 18.28 24.26 -42.30
CA GLU A 36 19.51 23.57 -41.91
C GLU A 36 20.30 24.51 -40.98
N THR A 37 21.27 23.99 -40.23
CA THR A 37 22.68 24.29 -40.47
C THR A 37 23.52 23.40 -39.55
N SER A 38 24.21 22.45 -40.17
CA SER A 38 25.36 21.77 -39.60
C SER A 38 26.53 22.76 -39.59
N THR A 39 26.98 23.14 -38.41
CA THR A 39 28.35 23.62 -38.20
C THR A 39 28.98 22.68 -37.19
N SER A 40 29.78 21.76 -37.72
CA SER A 40 30.83 21.07 -36.99
C SER A 40 31.85 22.11 -36.56
N ASP A 41 32.14 22.22 -35.27
CA ASP A 41 33.41 22.74 -34.78
C ASP A 41 33.72 22.12 -33.41
N GLU A 42 34.84 21.40 -33.39
CA GLU A 42 35.79 21.16 -32.30
C GLU A 42 35.25 20.63 -30.95
N ALA A 43 35.57 19.36 -30.70
CA ALA A 43 35.51 18.72 -29.40
C ALA A 43 36.59 19.30 -28.48
N ASP A 44 36.19 20.26 -27.64
CA ASP A 44 36.94 20.65 -26.46
C ASP A 44 36.62 19.68 -25.32
N TRP A 45 37.55 18.77 -25.05
CA TRP A 45 37.46 17.83 -23.95
C TRP A 45 37.86 18.53 -22.65
N SER A 46 36.90 19.20 -22.01
CA SER A 46 37.01 19.56 -20.60
C SER A 46 36.09 18.66 -19.77
N GLU A 47 36.71 17.82 -18.96
CA GLU A 47 36.22 17.04 -17.81
C GLU A 47 34.71 17.15 -17.53
N THR A 48 33.97 16.09 -17.84
CA THR A 48 32.58 15.90 -17.42
C THR A 48 32.55 15.69 -15.90
N GLU A 49 32.53 16.80 -15.18
CA GLU A 49 32.12 16.88 -13.78
C GLU A 49 30.65 16.42 -13.74
N TRP A 50 30.35 15.35 -13.00
CA TRP A 50 29.02 14.77 -12.93
C TRP A 50 28.07 15.72 -12.19
N ASP A 51 27.08 16.27 -12.90
CA ASP A 51 26.04 17.11 -12.32
C ASP A 51 25.07 16.24 -11.51
N ALA A 52 24.93 16.54 -10.22
CA ALA A 52 23.95 15.94 -9.31
C ALA A 52 22.48 16.11 -9.78
N ASP A 53 22.26 16.90 -10.84
CA ASP A 53 20.97 17.27 -11.42
C ASP A 53 20.24 16.10 -12.11
N GLU A 54 20.93 15.02 -12.52
CA GLU A 54 20.27 13.86 -13.16
C GLU A 54 19.43 13.02 -12.19
N LEU A 55 19.73 13.00 -10.89
CA LEU A 55 18.93 12.32 -9.87
C LEU A 55 17.71 13.12 -9.43
N PHE A 56 17.80 14.46 -9.47
CA PHE A 56 16.73 15.33 -9.01
C PHE A 56 15.50 15.26 -9.93
N ILE A 57 15.67 15.10 -11.24
CA ILE A 57 14.56 15.08 -12.20
C ILE A 57 13.60 13.88 -11.94
N PRO A 58 14.08 12.62 -11.82
CA PRO A 58 13.21 11.51 -11.44
C PRO A 58 12.61 11.69 -10.05
N ILE A 59 13.39 12.14 -9.07
CA ILE A 59 12.92 12.28 -7.68
C ILE A 59 11.76 13.28 -7.60
N GLU A 60 11.85 14.44 -8.25
CA GLU A 60 10.74 15.41 -8.27
C GLU A 60 9.49 14.87 -9.00
N GLN A 61 9.68 14.13 -10.09
CA GLN A 61 8.57 13.55 -10.85
C GLN A 61 7.78 12.50 -10.04
N PHE A 62 8.49 11.73 -9.21
CA PHE A 62 7.92 10.59 -8.48
C PHE A 62 7.76 10.84 -6.97
N ALA A 63 8.03 12.06 -6.50
CA ALA A 63 8.00 12.43 -5.10
C ALA A 63 6.72 11.95 -4.39
N GLY A 64 6.91 11.29 -3.24
CA GLY A 64 5.84 10.78 -2.38
C GLY A 64 5.01 9.64 -2.97
N ARG A 65 5.39 9.06 -4.12
CA ARG A 65 4.69 7.89 -4.67
C ARG A 65 5.14 6.62 -3.97
N PRO A 66 4.20 5.73 -3.56
CA PRO A 66 4.56 4.48 -2.88
C PRO A 66 5.24 3.46 -3.82
N VAL A 67 5.04 3.58 -5.14
CA VAL A 67 5.68 2.71 -6.14
C VAL A 67 6.25 3.57 -7.25
N VAL A 68 7.53 3.37 -7.53
CA VAL A 68 8.26 4.03 -8.60
C VAL A 68 8.98 2.97 -9.42
N ASP A 69 8.48 2.68 -10.62
CA ASP A 69 9.09 1.72 -11.53
C ASP A 69 9.71 2.43 -12.73
N MET A 70 11.01 2.71 -12.61
CA MET A 70 11.81 3.31 -13.69
C MET A 70 12.43 2.24 -14.60
N ALA A 71 12.51 0.99 -14.12
CA ALA A 71 12.96 -0.14 -14.92
C ALA A 71 11.90 -0.58 -15.95
N GLY A 72 10.62 -0.23 -15.73
CA GLY A 72 9.51 -0.57 -16.62
C GLY A 72 9.17 -2.05 -16.60
N ILE A 73 9.40 -2.71 -15.47
CA ILE A 73 9.23 -4.16 -15.30
C ILE A 73 7.84 -4.52 -14.81
N LEU A 74 7.24 -3.67 -13.98
CA LEU A 74 5.91 -3.88 -13.41
C LEU A 74 4.85 -3.37 -14.37
N THR A 75 3.81 -4.18 -14.58
CA THR A 75 2.61 -3.75 -15.28
C THR A 75 1.87 -2.68 -14.48
N LEU A 76 1.07 -1.87 -15.18
CA LEU A 76 0.24 -0.83 -14.54
C LEU A 76 -0.68 -1.39 -13.45
N SER A 77 -1.22 -2.59 -13.64
CA SER A 77 -2.04 -3.27 -12.63
C SER A 77 -1.25 -3.65 -11.39
N GLU A 78 -0.04 -4.19 -11.56
CA GLU A 78 0.82 -4.57 -10.44
C GLU A 78 1.26 -3.34 -9.64
N GLN A 79 1.64 -2.25 -10.33
CA GLN A 79 1.99 -0.99 -9.65
C GLN A 79 0.81 -0.46 -8.82
N GLN A 80 -0.41 -0.51 -9.35
CA GLN A 80 -1.61 -0.06 -8.64
C GLN A 80 -1.92 -0.94 -7.42
N GLU A 81 -1.81 -2.27 -7.56
CA GLU A 81 -2.05 -3.21 -6.47
C GLU A 81 -1.03 -3.01 -5.35
N ILE A 82 0.26 -2.96 -5.69
CA ILE A 82 1.35 -2.74 -4.73
C ILE A 82 1.20 -1.37 -4.05
N ALA A 83 0.89 -0.32 -4.80
CA ALA A 83 0.68 1.02 -4.26
C ALA A 83 -0.49 1.06 -3.26
N ALA A 84 -1.59 0.36 -3.54
CA ALA A 84 -2.72 0.26 -2.63
C ALA A 84 -2.30 -0.41 -1.31
N ARG A 85 -1.51 -1.49 -1.39
CA ARG A 85 -1.01 -2.20 -0.21
C ARG A 85 -0.06 -1.34 0.64
N PHE A 86 0.85 -0.59 0.02
CA PHE A 86 1.71 0.35 0.74
C PHE A 86 0.93 1.51 1.37
N THR A 87 -0.11 2.00 0.70
CA THR A 87 -0.99 3.04 1.24
C THR A 87 -1.73 2.53 2.48
N GLU A 88 -2.33 1.33 2.40
CA GLU A 88 -3.00 0.68 3.54
C GLU A 88 -2.03 0.44 4.71
N PHE A 89 -0.82 -0.03 4.42
CA PHE A 89 0.25 -0.19 5.41
C PHE A 89 0.57 1.15 6.09
N SER A 90 0.76 2.21 5.30
CA SER A 90 1.16 3.52 5.81
C SER A 90 0.06 4.17 6.67
N GLU A 91 -1.19 4.03 6.27
CA GLU A 91 -2.34 4.54 7.03
C GLU A 91 -2.56 3.82 8.36
N SER A 92 -2.34 2.50 8.38
CA SER A 92 -2.58 1.64 9.54
C SER A 92 -1.46 1.72 10.58
N LEU A 93 -0.20 1.75 10.15
CA LEU A 93 0.97 1.69 11.04
C LEU A 93 1.62 3.05 11.27
N LYS A 94 1.14 4.10 10.58
CA LYS A 94 1.67 5.46 10.64
C LYS A 94 3.15 5.52 10.28
N THR A 95 3.60 4.65 9.37
CA THR A 95 4.98 4.56 8.90
C THR A 95 4.91 4.50 7.39
N ASP A 96 5.57 5.43 6.71
CA ASP A 96 5.55 5.47 5.25
C ASP A 96 6.32 4.26 4.68
N ALA A 97 5.83 3.68 3.59
CA ALA A 97 6.48 2.57 2.93
C ALA A 97 6.42 2.74 1.42
N SER A 98 7.58 2.62 0.77
CA SER A 98 7.69 2.79 -0.67
C SER A 98 8.68 1.82 -1.31
N VAL A 99 8.53 1.62 -2.62
CA VAL A 99 9.45 0.81 -3.44
C VAL A 99 9.88 1.59 -4.68
N VAL A 100 11.16 1.47 -5.01
CA VAL A 100 11.78 2.07 -6.19
C VAL A 100 12.49 0.98 -6.97
N LEU A 101 12.15 0.83 -8.25
CA LEU A 101 12.78 -0.11 -9.17
C LEU A 101 13.56 0.68 -10.22
N VAL A 102 14.85 0.39 -10.31
CA VAL A 102 15.78 1.02 -11.27
C VAL A 102 16.60 -0.04 -11.97
N ALA A 103 17.00 0.24 -13.21
CA ALA A 103 17.91 -0.64 -13.92
C ALA A 103 19.32 -0.61 -13.31
N ASP A 104 19.77 0.56 -12.87
CA ASP A 104 21.11 0.84 -12.36
C ASP A 104 21.11 2.08 -11.45
N THR A 105 22.13 2.23 -10.60
CA THR A 105 22.27 3.36 -9.66
C THR A 105 23.31 4.40 -10.11
N GLY A 106 23.86 4.26 -11.32
CA GLY A 106 24.98 5.06 -11.81
C GLY A 106 26.21 4.86 -10.92
N ASP A 107 26.87 5.97 -10.61
CA ASP A 107 28.06 5.98 -9.74
C ASP A 107 27.74 5.89 -8.25
N LEU A 108 26.45 5.97 -7.86
CA LEU A 108 26.04 5.84 -6.47
C LEU A 108 25.99 4.38 -6.01
N THR A 109 26.25 4.18 -4.73
CA THR A 109 25.92 2.92 -4.06
C THR A 109 24.40 2.78 -3.95
N ALA A 110 23.90 1.55 -3.86
CA ALA A 110 22.47 1.29 -3.64
C ALA A 110 21.96 1.94 -2.33
N GLU A 111 22.83 2.05 -1.32
CA GLU A 111 22.54 2.75 -0.06
C GLU A 111 22.35 4.24 -0.28
N ALA A 112 23.35 4.91 -0.88
CA ALA A 112 23.29 6.34 -1.14
C ALA A 112 22.10 6.70 -2.05
N TYR A 113 21.85 5.90 -3.09
CA TYR A 113 20.71 6.09 -3.98
C TYR A 113 19.39 5.97 -3.21
N ALA A 114 19.23 4.94 -2.36
CA ALA A 114 18.00 4.74 -1.58
C ALA A 114 17.76 5.86 -0.57
N ASP A 115 18.81 6.32 0.11
CA ASP A 115 18.74 7.42 1.08
C ASP A 115 18.39 8.75 0.42
N ASP A 116 19.06 9.08 -0.70
CA ASP A 116 18.79 10.31 -1.45
C ASP A 116 17.36 10.30 -2.02
N PHE A 117 16.91 9.15 -2.54
CA PHE A 117 15.53 9.00 -3.00
C PHE A 117 14.52 9.19 -1.87
N PHE A 118 14.81 8.67 -0.67
CA PHE A 118 13.97 8.85 0.51
C PHE A 118 13.89 10.34 0.91
N ASP A 119 15.05 10.99 1.02
CA ASP A 119 15.16 12.33 1.59
C ASP A 119 14.59 13.40 0.66
N TYR A 120 15.07 13.42 -0.58
CA TYR A 120 14.66 14.40 -1.60
C TYR A 120 13.28 14.07 -2.18
N GLY A 121 12.89 12.79 -2.19
CA GLY A 121 11.57 12.35 -2.68
C GLY A 121 10.41 12.61 -1.72
N GLY A 122 10.66 13.22 -0.56
CA GLY A 122 9.57 13.63 0.32
C GLY A 122 9.04 12.54 1.25
N TYR A 123 9.67 11.36 1.31
CA TYR A 123 9.16 10.20 2.04
C TYR A 123 9.22 10.33 3.58
N GLY A 124 8.44 9.49 4.25
CA GLY A 124 8.38 9.39 5.71
C GLY A 124 7.11 9.98 6.30
N TYR A 125 6.62 9.33 7.35
CA TYR A 125 5.39 9.73 8.05
C TYR A 125 5.70 10.63 9.27
N GLY A 126 4.98 11.74 9.39
CA GLY A 126 5.05 12.65 10.53
C GLY A 126 6.36 13.46 10.60
N GLU A 127 6.56 14.17 11.70
CA GLU A 127 7.72 15.06 11.89
C GLU A 127 9.05 14.29 11.95
N ASP A 128 9.04 13.09 12.55
CA ASP A 128 10.21 12.22 12.63
C ASP A 128 10.52 11.50 11.31
N ARG A 129 9.67 11.66 10.28
CA ARG A 129 9.75 10.98 8.97
C ARG A 129 9.98 9.47 9.12
N ASP A 130 9.13 8.84 9.94
CA ASP A 130 9.16 7.39 10.11
C ASP A 130 8.78 6.73 8.78
N GLY A 131 9.73 6.02 8.18
CA GLY A 131 9.50 5.38 6.89
C GLY A 131 10.54 4.33 6.51
N ILE A 132 10.18 3.53 5.53
CA ILE A 132 11.02 2.48 4.95
C ILE A 132 10.90 2.49 3.42
N LEU A 133 12.03 2.54 2.73
CA LEU A 133 12.09 2.51 1.28
C LEU A 133 12.87 1.29 0.83
N LEU A 134 12.26 0.50 -0.05
CA LEU A 134 12.89 -0.62 -0.72
C LEU A 134 13.38 -0.20 -2.10
N LEU A 135 14.69 -0.21 -2.30
CA LEU A 135 15.32 -0.08 -3.61
C LEU A 135 15.58 -1.46 -4.20
N ILE A 136 15.15 -1.68 -5.44
CA ILE A 136 15.47 -2.86 -6.23
C ILE A 136 16.22 -2.40 -7.49
N VAL A 137 17.49 -2.76 -7.56
CA VAL A 137 18.30 -2.63 -8.77
C VAL A 137 18.12 -3.92 -9.55
N THR A 138 17.50 -3.85 -10.72
CA THR A 138 17.12 -5.03 -11.50
C THR A 138 18.24 -5.51 -12.43
N GLY A 139 19.25 -4.68 -12.65
CA GLY A 139 20.31 -4.93 -13.62
C GLY A 139 19.84 -4.74 -15.06
N TYR A 140 20.81 -4.68 -15.99
CA TYR A 140 20.54 -4.56 -17.42
C TYR A 140 20.29 -5.92 -18.06
N GLY A 141 19.10 -6.18 -18.60
CA GLY A 141 18.82 -7.20 -19.64
C GLY A 141 19.03 -8.69 -19.32
N ASP A 142 20.15 -9.06 -18.71
CA ASP A 142 20.57 -10.41 -18.34
C ASP A 142 20.41 -10.73 -16.84
N GLY A 143 20.00 -9.73 -16.04
CA GLY A 143 19.83 -9.87 -14.59
C GLY A 143 21.15 -9.85 -13.80
N SER A 144 22.27 -9.47 -14.42
CA SER A 144 23.53 -9.25 -13.72
C SER A 144 23.49 -7.96 -12.90
N GLY A 145 24.13 -7.97 -11.73
CA GLY A 145 24.18 -6.80 -10.85
C GLY A 145 22.91 -6.51 -10.05
N ARG A 146 21.95 -7.45 -10.00
CA ARG A 146 20.75 -7.34 -9.17
C ARG A 146 21.10 -7.14 -7.70
N LYS A 147 20.50 -6.11 -7.10
CA LYS A 147 20.69 -5.75 -5.69
C LYS A 147 19.38 -5.27 -5.11
N ALA A 148 19.14 -5.61 -3.86
CA ALA A 148 18.08 -5.00 -3.06
C ALA A 148 18.72 -4.26 -1.89
N HIS A 149 18.23 -3.06 -1.61
CA HIS A 149 18.65 -2.27 -0.47
C HIS A 149 17.44 -1.64 0.21
N ILE A 150 17.41 -1.67 1.53
CA ILE A 150 16.34 -1.08 2.34
C ILE A 150 16.93 0.10 3.08
N SER A 151 16.37 1.29 2.88
CA SER A 151 16.66 2.47 3.70
C SER A 151 15.53 2.66 4.72
N THR A 152 15.90 2.94 5.98
CA THR A 152 14.95 3.22 7.06
C THR A 152 15.25 4.58 7.66
N SER A 153 14.20 5.37 7.89
CA SER A 153 14.28 6.68 8.53
C SER A 153 13.27 6.77 9.67
N GLY A 154 13.58 7.62 10.63
CA GLY A 154 12.79 7.85 11.82
C GLY A 154 13.10 6.86 12.94
N LYS A 155 13.18 7.38 14.17
CA LYS A 155 13.65 6.62 15.32
C LYS A 155 12.80 5.38 15.59
N ARG A 156 11.49 5.43 15.34
CA ARG A 156 10.61 4.29 15.59
C ARG A 156 10.86 3.19 14.56
N THR A 157 10.95 3.56 13.29
CA THR A 157 11.20 2.59 12.21
C THR A 157 12.58 1.96 12.36
N ILE A 158 13.63 2.76 12.52
CA ILE A 158 15.00 2.26 12.71
C ILE A 158 15.05 1.28 13.89
N ASN A 159 14.50 1.63 15.05
CA ASN A 159 14.53 0.74 16.23
C ASN A 159 13.65 -0.53 16.08
N THR A 160 12.65 -0.49 15.21
CA THR A 160 11.74 -1.63 14.98
C THR A 160 12.28 -2.55 13.90
N VAL A 161 12.86 -2.00 12.83
CA VAL A 161 13.41 -2.73 11.69
C VAL A 161 14.92 -2.88 11.91
N THR A 162 15.29 -3.81 12.79
CA THR A 162 16.70 -4.12 13.10
C THR A 162 17.41 -4.79 11.94
N ASP A 163 18.75 -4.82 11.96
CA ASP A 163 19.56 -5.42 10.89
C ASP A 163 19.12 -6.87 10.58
N SER A 164 18.86 -7.69 11.60
CA SER A 164 18.34 -9.05 11.41
C SER A 164 16.93 -9.08 10.79
N ARG A 165 16.11 -8.06 11.04
CA ARG A 165 14.78 -7.93 10.43
C ARG A 165 14.86 -7.43 8.99
N ILE A 166 15.89 -6.64 8.67
CA ILE A 166 16.22 -6.24 7.29
C ILE A 166 16.59 -7.50 6.49
N ASP A 167 17.45 -8.36 7.03
CA ASP A 167 17.78 -9.64 6.37
C ASP A 167 16.54 -10.49 6.12
N ASP A 168 15.67 -10.63 7.12
CA ASP A 168 14.38 -11.31 7.02
C ASP A 168 13.45 -10.73 5.93
N LEU A 169 13.49 -9.41 5.72
CA LEU A 169 12.74 -8.71 4.68
C LEU A 169 13.32 -8.96 3.29
N LEU A 170 14.65 -8.93 3.19
CA LEU A 170 15.37 -9.23 1.96
C LEU A 170 15.20 -10.70 1.55
N ASP A 171 15.23 -11.62 2.51
CA ASP A 171 14.90 -13.04 2.30
C ASP A 171 13.48 -13.19 1.72
N ALA A 172 12.49 -12.54 2.36
CA ALA A 172 11.10 -12.60 1.89
C ALA A 172 10.93 -12.02 0.47
N LEU A 173 11.64 -10.93 0.15
CA LEU A 173 11.65 -10.34 -1.19
C LEU A 173 12.25 -11.30 -2.24
N ILE A 174 13.43 -11.85 -1.94
CA ILE A 174 14.23 -12.63 -2.87
C ILE A 174 13.56 -13.99 -3.12
N ASP A 175 13.27 -14.73 -2.04
CA ASP A 175 12.65 -16.05 -2.10
C ASP A 175 11.17 -15.99 -2.51
N GLY A 176 10.52 -14.83 -2.30
CA GLY A 176 9.14 -14.59 -2.71
C GLY A 176 8.95 -14.42 -4.22
N GLY A 177 10.03 -14.29 -5.00
CA GLY A 177 9.98 -14.31 -6.46
C GLY A 177 10.97 -13.40 -7.16
N ALA A 178 11.62 -12.46 -6.46
CA ALA A 178 12.58 -11.55 -7.10
C ALA A 178 13.80 -12.31 -7.66
N ALA A 179 14.22 -13.40 -7.02
CA ALA A 179 15.28 -14.29 -7.53
C ALA A 179 14.98 -14.81 -8.94
N ASP A 180 13.72 -15.16 -9.19
CA ASP A 180 13.21 -15.70 -10.47
C ASP A 180 12.81 -14.60 -11.48
N GLY A 181 13.02 -13.32 -11.14
CA GLY A 181 12.60 -12.17 -11.96
C GLY A 181 11.12 -11.79 -11.80
N ASN A 182 10.38 -12.44 -10.89
CA ASN A 182 9.02 -12.06 -10.53
C ASN A 182 9.03 -11.03 -9.39
N TYR A 183 9.34 -9.79 -9.75
CA TYR A 183 9.45 -8.69 -8.80
C TYR A 183 8.13 -8.35 -8.11
N ALA A 184 7.00 -8.47 -8.81
CA ALA A 184 5.69 -8.22 -8.20
C ALA A 184 5.39 -9.20 -7.05
N ALA A 185 5.68 -10.50 -7.25
CA ALA A 185 5.52 -11.51 -6.20
C ALA A 185 6.49 -11.26 -5.02
N GLY A 186 7.76 -10.96 -5.33
CA GLY A 186 8.75 -10.62 -4.30
C GLY A 186 8.34 -9.41 -3.46
N ILE A 187 7.90 -8.31 -4.09
CA ILE A 187 7.46 -7.10 -3.39
C ILE A 187 6.24 -7.40 -2.50
N ASN A 188 5.30 -8.21 -2.98
CA ASN A 188 4.15 -8.61 -2.18
C ASN A 188 4.55 -9.43 -0.94
N ALA A 189 5.50 -10.37 -1.08
CA ALA A 189 6.05 -11.13 0.05
C ALA A 189 6.82 -10.25 1.03
N TYR A 190 7.57 -9.26 0.53
CA TYR A 190 8.20 -8.23 1.33
C TYR A 190 7.16 -7.42 2.14
N ILE A 191 6.07 -6.96 1.53
CA ILE A 191 5.00 -6.22 2.22
C ILE A 191 4.38 -7.07 3.32
N ASP A 192 4.11 -8.35 3.06
CA ASP A 192 3.58 -9.27 4.07
C ASP A 192 4.52 -9.39 5.26
N LYS A 193 5.83 -9.60 5.00
CA LYS A 193 6.83 -9.69 6.06
C LYS A 193 6.97 -8.36 6.82
N LEU A 194 6.97 -7.23 6.12
CA LEU A 194 7.04 -5.90 6.70
C LEU A 194 5.86 -5.63 7.65
N HIS A 195 4.66 -6.00 7.21
CA HIS A 195 3.48 -5.93 8.05
C HIS A 195 3.67 -6.75 9.32
N THR A 196 4.19 -7.98 9.25
CA THR A 196 4.43 -8.80 10.45
C THR A 196 5.48 -8.21 11.41
N ILE A 197 6.48 -7.49 10.89
CA ILE A 197 7.56 -6.90 11.69
C ILE A 197 7.10 -5.65 12.44
N ILE A 198 6.34 -4.77 11.76
CA ILE A 198 5.94 -3.46 12.29
C ILE A 198 4.60 -3.53 13.03
N GLN A 199 3.75 -4.52 12.71
CA GLN A 199 2.46 -4.68 13.39
C GLN A 199 2.65 -4.92 14.88
N SER A 200 2.13 -4.00 15.68
CA SER A 200 2.13 -4.15 17.14
C SER A 200 1.23 -5.31 17.57
N PRO A 201 1.51 -6.00 18.68
CA PRO A 201 0.67 -7.10 19.18
C PRO A 201 -0.79 -6.68 19.44
N GLU A 202 -1.02 -5.40 19.72
CA GLU A 202 -2.36 -4.83 19.91
C GLU A 202 -3.12 -4.67 18.58
N GLN A 203 -2.44 -4.27 17.50
CA GLN A 203 -3.03 -4.18 16.17
C GLN A 203 -3.22 -5.54 15.51
N ALA A 204 -2.35 -6.51 15.77
CA ALA A 204 -2.54 -7.91 15.36
C ALA A 204 -3.80 -8.53 16.00
N ALA A 205 -4.03 -8.24 17.29
CA ALA A 205 -5.26 -8.65 17.97
C ALA A 205 -6.50 -7.94 17.41
N ALA A 206 -6.42 -6.63 17.14
CA ALA A 206 -7.52 -5.86 16.57
C ALA A 206 -7.88 -6.28 15.13
N ALA A 207 -6.89 -6.56 14.28
CA ALA A 207 -7.13 -7.02 12.90
C ALA A 207 -7.83 -8.40 12.88
N LYS A 208 -7.39 -9.32 13.74
CA LYS A 208 -8.01 -10.65 13.91
C LYS A 208 -9.45 -10.56 14.43
N LEU A 209 -9.73 -9.60 15.30
CA LEU A 209 -11.08 -9.33 15.79
C LEU A 209 -11.96 -8.66 14.73
N LYS A 210 -11.44 -7.72 13.94
CA LYS A 210 -12.19 -7.01 12.89
C LYS A 210 -12.70 -7.94 11.78
N SER A 211 -11.87 -8.84 11.26
CA SER A 211 -12.29 -9.77 10.20
C SER A 211 -13.34 -10.77 10.71
N SER A 212 -13.20 -11.24 11.96
CA SER A 212 -14.17 -12.14 12.59
C SER A 212 -15.50 -11.44 12.93
N LEU A 213 -15.46 -10.20 13.41
CA LEU A 213 -16.68 -9.43 13.72
C LEU A 213 -17.48 -9.09 12.46
N LEU A 214 -16.83 -8.72 11.35
CA LEU A 214 -17.55 -8.37 10.12
C LEU A 214 -18.28 -9.59 9.53
N PHE A 215 -17.67 -10.78 9.57
CA PHE A 215 -18.30 -12.01 9.12
C PHE A 215 -19.43 -12.47 10.07
N ALA A 216 -19.22 -12.38 11.38
CA ALA A 216 -20.23 -12.72 12.39
C ALA A 216 -21.43 -11.75 12.38
N LEU A 217 -21.18 -10.45 12.23
CA LEU A 217 -22.22 -9.44 12.13
C LEU A 217 -22.99 -9.57 10.81
N GLY A 218 -22.29 -9.78 9.70
CA GLY A 218 -22.91 -9.97 8.38
C GLY A 218 -23.83 -11.19 8.33
N THR A 219 -23.38 -12.33 8.85
CA THR A 219 -24.19 -13.55 8.92
C THR A 219 -25.36 -13.42 9.90
N GLY A 220 -25.15 -12.80 11.06
CA GLY A 220 -26.21 -12.55 12.04
C GLY A 220 -27.32 -11.65 11.51
N VAL A 221 -26.96 -10.55 10.84
CA VAL A 221 -27.94 -9.63 10.22
C VAL A 221 -28.67 -10.31 9.06
N PHE A 222 -27.98 -11.11 8.26
CA PHE A 222 -28.58 -11.83 7.13
C PHE A 222 -29.63 -12.85 7.59
N VAL A 223 -29.31 -13.67 8.60
CA VAL A 223 -30.25 -14.65 9.18
C VAL A 223 -31.42 -13.93 9.83
N PHE A 224 -31.17 -12.85 10.58
CA PHE A 224 -32.22 -12.04 11.21
C PHE A 224 -33.17 -11.44 10.17
N LEU A 225 -32.67 -10.85 9.08
CA LEU A 225 -33.49 -10.26 8.03
C LEU A 225 -34.34 -11.30 7.30
N ILE A 226 -33.78 -12.47 6.99
CA ILE A 226 -34.54 -13.57 6.36
C ILE A 226 -35.66 -14.04 7.29
N SER A 227 -35.35 -14.32 8.56
CA SER A 227 -36.36 -14.75 9.54
C SER A 227 -37.43 -13.69 9.77
N PHE A 228 -37.05 -12.41 9.86
CA PHE A 228 -37.97 -11.28 10.03
C PHE A 228 -38.93 -11.11 8.84
N LEU A 229 -38.43 -11.23 7.61
CA LEU A 229 -39.25 -11.15 6.39
C LEU A 229 -40.25 -12.31 6.28
N ILE A 230 -39.85 -13.53 6.68
CA ILE A 230 -40.75 -14.69 6.75
C ILE A 230 -41.83 -14.46 7.82
N LEU A 231 -41.44 -13.90 8.97
CA LEU A 231 -42.36 -13.64 10.08
C LEU A 231 -43.40 -12.57 9.72
N LEU A 232 -43.01 -11.49 9.04
CA LEU A 232 -43.93 -10.46 8.54
C LEU A 232 -44.95 -11.03 7.54
N LYS A 233 -44.53 -11.95 6.66
CA LYS A 233 -45.43 -12.60 5.70
C LYS A 233 -46.41 -13.59 6.37
N ARG A 234 -46.00 -14.24 7.47
CA ARG A 234 -46.86 -15.17 8.23
C ARG A 234 -47.75 -14.51 9.27
N TYR A 235 -47.36 -13.37 9.83
CA TYR A 235 -48.15 -12.65 10.83
C TYR A 235 -49.22 -11.76 10.19
N LYS A 236 -50.36 -12.37 9.83
CA LYS A 236 -51.64 -11.64 9.81
C LYS A 236 -52.18 -11.60 11.23
N ILE A 237 -51.86 -10.56 11.98
CA ILE A 237 -52.42 -10.35 13.33
C ILE A 237 -53.87 -9.92 13.17
N ALA A 238 -54.80 -10.85 13.36
CA ALA A 238 -56.18 -10.49 13.69
C ALA A 238 -56.17 -9.79 15.06
N GLY A 239 -56.53 -8.52 15.07
CA GLY A 239 -56.45 -7.66 16.25
C GLY A 239 -57.45 -8.07 17.32
N ALA A 240 -57.01 -8.82 18.32
CA ALA A 240 -57.66 -8.88 19.62
C ALA A 240 -56.60 -9.10 20.69
N LYS A 241 -56.30 -8.04 21.46
CA LYS A 241 -55.46 -8.14 22.66
C LYS A 241 -56.34 -8.64 23.81
N PRO A 242 -56.00 -9.73 24.50
CA PRO A 242 -56.68 -10.06 25.74
C PRO A 242 -56.34 -8.99 26.78
N TYR A 243 -57.38 -8.39 27.37
CA TYR A 243 -57.26 -7.44 28.47
C TYR A 243 -56.93 -8.20 29.76
N TYR A 244 -55.73 -7.97 30.30
CA TYR A 244 -55.32 -8.49 31.61
C TYR A 244 -55.27 -7.34 32.63
N ASP A 245 -56.05 -7.48 33.69
CA ASP A 245 -56.08 -6.55 34.81
C ASP A 245 -54.79 -6.71 35.65
N ARG A 246 -53.80 -5.88 35.34
CA ARG A 246 -52.47 -5.86 35.98
C ARG A 246 -52.54 -5.62 37.48
N ALA A 247 -53.62 -5.02 37.99
CA ALA A 247 -53.80 -4.75 39.42
C ALA A 247 -54.12 -6.01 40.24
N LYS A 248 -54.61 -7.09 39.61
CA LYS A 248 -55.00 -8.33 40.31
C LYS A 248 -53.91 -9.40 40.37
N GLN A 249 -52.82 -9.25 39.61
CA GLN A 249 -51.78 -10.28 39.48
C GLN A 249 -50.36 -9.81 39.88
N THR A 250 -50.20 -8.59 40.37
CA THR A 250 -48.91 -8.11 40.89
C THR A 250 -48.93 -7.99 42.40
N GLN A 251 -48.52 -9.05 43.10
CA GLN A 251 -48.04 -8.94 44.47
C GLN A 251 -46.51 -8.95 44.43
N VAL A 252 -45.91 -7.76 44.49
CA VAL A 252 -44.46 -7.61 44.55
C VAL A 252 -44.09 -7.40 46.02
N ARG A 253 -43.42 -8.39 46.62
CA ARG A 253 -42.85 -8.25 47.96
C ARG A 253 -41.39 -7.84 47.82
N PHE A 254 -41.12 -6.56 48.06
CA PHE A 254 -39.77 -6.04 48.22
C PHE A 254 -39.30 -6.34 49.65
N ALA A 255 -38.77 -7.54 49.87
CA ALA A 255 -37.98 -7.80 51.06
C ALA A 255 -36.57 -7.27 50.82
N SER A 256 -36.08 -6.42 51.73
CA SER A 256 -34.70 -5.97 51.73
C SER A 256 -33.79 -7.15 52.10
N THR A 257 -33.25 -7.84 51.12
CA THR A 257 -32.19 -8.83 51.33
C THR A 257 -30.87 -8.09 51.45
N ASN A 258 -30.30 -8.09 52.65
CA ASN A 258 -28.92 -7.66 52.87
C ASN A 258 -28.00 -8.82 52.50
N ASP A 259 -27.29 -8.69 51.38
CA ASP A 259 -26.21 -9.58 50.98
C ASP A 259 -24.86 -8.88 51.27
N PRO A 260 -24.25 -9.12 52.45
CA PRO A 260 -22.94 -8.57 52.74
C PRO A 260 -21.89 -9.29 51.90
N LEU A 261 -21.18 -8.54 51.07
CA LEU A 261 -20.02 -9.04 50.33
C LEU A 261 -18.87 -9.29 51.33
N ILE A 262 -18.65 -10.53 51.76
CA ILE A 262 -17.72 -10.84 52.88
C ILE A 262 -16.24 -10.85 52.47
N SER A 263 -15.88 -11.04 51.19
CA SER A 263 -14.51 -10.79 50.74
C SER A 263 -14.38 -10.77 49.22
N THR A 264 -13.47 -9.92 48.73
CA THR A 264 -12.93 -9.95 47.37
C THR A 264 -11.45 -10.29 47.49
N ASN A 265 -11.01 -11.38 46.86
CA ASN A 265 -9.60 -11.70 46.70
C ASN A 265 -9.16 -11.31 45.29
N THR A 266 -8.24 -10.35 45.20
CA THR A 266 -7.55 -10.01 43.96
C THR A 266 -6.09 -10.45 44.07
N ILE A 267 -5.64 -11.29 43.13
CA ILE A 267 -4.25 -11.72 43.04
C ILE A 267 -3.65 -11.03 41.82
N SER A 268 -2.69 -10.14 42.06
CA SER A 268 -1.88 -9.48 41.04
C SER A 268 -0.50 -10.14 41.01
N THR A 269 -0.17 -10.81 39.90
CA THR A 269 1.16 -11.41 39.68
C THR A 269 1.87 -10.67 38.55
N VAL A 270 3.02 -10.07 38.87
CA VAL A 270 3.93 -9.49 37.88
C VAL A 270 4.81 -10.62 37.33
N ARG A 271 4.81 -10.80 36.00
CA ARG A 271 5.74 -11.71 35.31
C ARG A 271 7.05 -10.98 35.03
N PRO A 272 8.21 -11.42 35.57
CA PRO A 272 9.50 -10.90 35.15
C PRO A 272 9.77 -11.30 33.70
N LYS A 273 10.18 -10.34 32.87
CA LYS A 273 10.72 -10.62 31.53
C LYS A 273 12.19 -11.04 31.68
N SER A 274 12.54 -12.17 31.09
CA SER A 274 13.92 -12.63 30.96
C SER A 274 14.67 -11.76 29.94
N ASN A 275 15.78 -11.16 30.36
CA ASN A 275 16.70 -10.44 29.49
C ASN A 275 17.75 -11.43 28.99
N SER A 276 17.61 -11.90 27.75
CA SER A 276 18.71 -12.48 26.98
C SER A 276 19.34 -11.36 26.15
N SER A 277 20.48 -10.86 26.60
CA SER A 277 21.28 -9.84 25.92
C SER A 277 22.00 -10.45 24.71
N GLY A 278 21.33 -10.45 23.56
CA GLY A 278 21.98 -10.34 22.26
C GLY A 278 21.76 -8.90 21.80
N SER A 279 22.83 -8.16 21.54
CA SER A 279 22.74 -6.80 20.99
C SER A 279 22.28 -6.88 19.53
N SER A 280 20.97 -7.07 19.32
CA SER A 280 20.30 -6.96 18.03
C SER A 280 19.75 -5.53 17.91
N GLY A 281 20.68 -4.58 17.77
CA GLY A 281 20.35 -3.19 17.46
C GLY A 281 20.40 -2.97 15.95
N SER A 282 19.89 -1.84 15.50
CA SER A 282 20.02 -1.40 14.11
C SER A 282 21.29 -0.59 13.95
N SER A 283 22.02 -0.82 12.87
CA SER A 283 23.08 0.09 12.45
C SER A 283 22.49 1.38 11.88
N THR A 284 23.20 2.50 12.06
CA THR A 284 22.78 3.80 11.52
C THR A 284 23.95 4.53 10.89
N HIS A 285 23.70 5.22 9.79
CA HIS A 285 24.63 6.09 9.08
C HIS A 285 23.98 7.45 8.79
N THR A 286 24.72 8.35 8.15
CA THR A 286 24.27 9.71 7.79
C THR A 286 24.24 9.86 6.28
N SER A 287 23.12 10.28 5.71
CA SER A 287 22.92 10.49 4.28
C SER A 287 23.54 11.81 3.80
N SER A 288 23.58 12.02 2.48
CA SER A 288 24.09 13.26 1.86
C SER A 288 23.34 14.51 2.34
N SER A 289 22.06 14.36 2.69
CA SER A 289 21.20 15.43 3.21
C SER A 289 21.48 15.76 4.69
N GLY A 290 22.37 15.02 5.36
CA GLY A 290 22.71 15.16 6.78
C GLY A 290 21.72 14.46 7.73
N ARG A 291 20.85 13.59 7.22
CA ARG A 291 19.83 12.87 8.00
C ARG A 291 20.34 11.50 8.43
N SER A 292 19.80 10.97 9.53
CA SER A 292 20.18 9.63 10.02
C SER A 292 19.28 8.57 9.41
N HIS A 293 19.93 7.59 8.79
CA HIS A 293 19.29 6.43 8.20
C HIS A 293 19.81 5.17 8.91
N GLY A 294 18.98 4.15 9.00
CA GLY A 294 19.45 2.77 9.09
C GLY A 294 19.20 2.09 7.77
N GLY A 295 19.63 0.84 7.61
CA GLY A 295 19.37 0.16 6.36
C GLY A 295 20.27 -1.04 6.16
N GLY A 296 20.04 -1.74 5.06
CA GLY A 296 20.86 -2.88 4.67
C GLY A 296 20.43 -3.41 3.33
N GLY A 297 21.39 -4.02 2.62
CA GLY A 297 21.16 -4.54 1.28
C GLY A 297 22.16 -5.60 0.88
N ARG A 298 21.81 -6.36 -0.15
CA ARG A 298 22.64 -7.42 -0.72
C ARG A 298 22.28 -7.73 -2.17
N SER A 299 23.16 -8.43 -2.85
CA SER A 299 22.96 -8.95 -4.22
C SER A 299 22.23 -10.30 -4.23
N PHE A 300 21.55 -10.63 -5.33
CA PHE A 300 20.83 -11.90 -5.51
C PHE A 300 20.65 -12.31 -6.98
#